data_AF-A0A2K3LW77-F1
#
_entry.id   AF-A0A2K3LW77-F1
#
_cell.length_a   1.000
_cell.length_b   1.000
_cell.length_c   1.000
_cell.angle_alpha   90.00
_cell.angle_beta   90.00
_cell.angle_gamma   90.00
#
_symmetry.space_group_name_H-M   'P 1'
#
loop_
_entity.id
_entity.type
_entity.pdbx_description
1 polymer ?
#
loop_
_entity_poly.entity_id
_entity_poly.type
_entity_poly.pdbx_seq_one_letter_code
_entity_poly.pdbx_strand_id
1 'polypeptide(L)'
;MEITLSDKDANDWVYRGEGAANLVLAYIGSSPAFMGKVMRIRKAPRNDSLVETTPSPSSLTAHERLLWKDVDELISSSDHELASQLFVLHVMKPLLGSKFVDAGMHVKVSTGFLESVEKNVICQRPAWRVDTAQVDMHCDYVLIMSDHSLFARGIDMSFYGLASLFLNFHARRVLNAGSLNSTFFERATEPLNAFPLLFK
;
A
#
# COMPACT_ATOMS: atom_id res chain seq x y z
N MET A 1 9.40 11.56 -14.52
CA MET A 1 8.34 12.57 -14.73
C MET A 1 7.40 12.48 -13.56
N GLU A 2 7.15 13.60 -12.89
CA GLU A 2 6.15 13.68 -11.83
C GLU A 2 4.77 13.69 -12.49
N ILE A 3 3.92 12.70 -12.17
CA ILE A 3 2.58 12.61 -12.75
C ILE A 3 1.68 13.59 -12.00
N THR A 4 0.98 14.45 -12.73
CA THR A 4 -0.02 15.38 -12.18
C THR A 4 -1.38 15.08 -12.78
N LEU A 5 -2.40 14.85 -11.96
CA LEU A 5 -3.77 14.63 -12.40
C LEU A 5 -4.51 15.96 -12.55
N SER A 6 -5.24 16.08 -13.64
CA SER A 6 -6.00 17.26 -14.06
C SER A 6 -7.50 16.95 -14.17
N ASP A 7 -8.34 17.96 -14.32
CA ASP A 7 -9.81 17.86 -14.41
C ASP A 7 -10.32 16.75 -15.36
N LYS A 8 -9.68 16.61 -16.52
CA LYS A 8 -9.97 15.57 -17.53
C LYS A 8 -9.78 14.15 -17.01
N ASP A 9 -8.86 13.95 -16.08
CA ASP A 9 -8.55 12.63 -15.51
C ASP A 9 -9.59 12.19 -14.47
N ALA A 10 -10.46 13.10 -13.98
CA ALA A 10 -11.43 12.81 -12.93
C ALA A 10 -12.48 11.76 -13.34
N ASN A 11 -12.78 11.64 -14.64
CA ASN A 11 -13.76 10.65 -15.14
C ASN A 11 -13.23 9.21 -15.13
N ASP A 12 -11.91 9.03 -15.00
CA ASP A 12 -11.30 7.71 -14.86
C ASP A 12 -11.36 7.17 -13.42
N TRP A 13 -11.97 7.90 -12.49
CA TRP A 13 -12.08 7.52 -11.08
C TRP A 13 -13.54 7.44 -10.65
N VAL A 14 -13.94 6.28 -10.11
CA VAL A 14 -15.31 6.03 -9.64
C VAL A 14 -15.36 5.87 -8.13
N TYR A 15 -16.42 6.36 -7.50
CA TYR A 15 -16.63 6.23 -6.06
C TYR A 15 -16.60 4.76 -5.63
N ARG A 16 -15.79 4.44 -4.62
CA ARG A 16 -15.68 3.10 -4.01
C ARG A 16 -16.21 3.08 -2.59
N GLY A 17 -16.01 4.15 -1.84
CA GLY A 17 -16.46 4.28 -0.47
C GLY A 17 -15.80 5.45 0.24
N GLU A 18 -16.15 5.65 1.51
CA GLU A 18 -15.53 6.70 2.33
C GLU A 18 -15.54 6.34 3.82
N GLY A 19 -14.51 6.84 4.51
CA GLY A 19 -14.46 6.89 5.98
C GLY A 19 -14.81 8.28 6.49
N ALA A 20 -14.50 8.57 7.76
CA ALA A 20 -14.65 9.93 8.30
C ALA A 20 -13.68 10.92 7.65
N ALA A 21 -12.41 10.52 7.50
CA ALA A 21 -11.35 11.42 7.06
C ALA A 21 -11.04 11.37 5.55
N ASN A 22 -11.47 10.33 4.83
CA ASN A 22 -11.04 10.11 3.45
C ASN A 22 -12.16 9.58 2.55
N LEU A 23 -12.13 10.04 1.30
CA LEU A 23 -12.86 9.50 0.16
C LEU A 23 -11.97 8.50 -0.57
N VAL A 24 -12.54 7.38 -1.05
CA VAL A 24 -11.80 6.36 -1.82
C VAL A 24 -12.47 6.17 -3.18
N LEU A 25 -11.66 6.26 -4.23
CA LEU A 25 -12.06 6.09 -5.63
C LEU A 25 -11.29 4.92 -6.26
N ALA A 26 -11.95 4.11 -7.09
CA ALA A 26 -11.30 3.07 -7.88
C ALA A 26 -11.00 3.57 -9.29
N TYR A 27 -9.84 3.19 -9.84
CA TYR A 27 -9.48 3.53 -11.21
C TYR A 27 -10.24 2.65 -12.21
N ILE A 28 -10.86 3.28 -13.21
CA ILE A 28 -11.59 2.62 -14.31
C ILE A 28 -11.08 3.01 -15.69
N GLY A 29 -10.06 3.87 -15.77
CA GLY A 29 -9.46 4.28 -17.04
C GLY A 29 -8.52 3.23 -17.64
N SER A 30 -7.82 3.63 -18.70
CA SER A 30 -6.93 2.74 -19.48
C SER A 30 -5.44 2.92 -19.17
N SER A 31 -5.06 3.88 -18.33
CA SER A 31 -3.66 4.16 -18.03
C SER A 31 -3.03 3.01 -17.24
N PRO A 32 -1.94 2.38 -17.74
CA PRO A 32 -1.28 1.30 -17.02
C PRO A 32 -0.71 1.70 -15.66
N ALA A 33 -0.43 3.00 -15.45
CA ALA A 33 0.09 3.50 -14.19
C ALA A 33 -0.91 3.34 -13.03
N PHE A 34 -2.21 3.34 -13.32
CA PHE A 34 -3.28 3.33 -12.31
C PHE A 34 -4.18 2.08 -12.38
N MET A 35 -3.95 1.18 -13.34
CA MET A 35 -4.68 -0.08 -13.40
C MET A 35 -4.57 -0.87 -12.09
N GLY A 36 -5.72 -1.27 -11.55
CA GLY A 36 -5.79 -1.99 -10.28
C GLY A 36 -5.40 -1.15 -9.05
N LYS A 37 -5.49 0.18 -9.16
CA LYS A 37 -5.24 1.10 -8.04
C LYS A 37 -6.52 1.78 -7.57
N VAL A 38 -6.48 2.21 -6.31
CA VAL A 38 -7.45 3.12 -5.70
C VAL A 38 -6.76 4.42 -5.32
N MET A 39 -7.50 5.51 -5.37
CA MET A 39 -7.09 6.82 -4.88
C MET A 39 -7.78 7.11 -3.56
N ARG A 40 -7.01 7.63 -2.60
CA ARG A 40 -7.50 8.11 -1.32
C ARG A 40 -7.27 9.62 -1.25
N ILE A 41 -8.37 10.35 -1.03
CA ILE A 41 -8.39 11.81 -0.98
C ILE A 41 -8.86 12.24 0.41
N ARG A 42 -8.15 13.17 1.04
CA ARG A 42 -8.55 13.72 2.34
C ARG A 42 -9.84 14.54 2.21
N LYS A 43 -10.66 14.46 3.26
CA LYS A 43 -11.84 15.30 3.41
C LYS A 43 -11.58 16.44 4.41
N ALA A 44 -12.19 17.57 4.15
CA ALA A 44 -12.31 18.68 5.07
C ALA A 44 -13.76 18.75 5.63
N PRO A 45 -13.95 19.13 6.89
CA PRO A 45 -15.27 19.45 7.42
C PRO A 45 -15.96 20.48 6.52
N ARG A 46 -17.27 20.29 6.30
CA ARG A 46 -18.06 21.29 5.58
C ARG A 46 -18.27 22.48 6.52
N ASN A 47 -17.83 23.66 6.07
CA ASN A 47 -17.71 24.83 6.92
C ASN A 47 -19.09 25.41 7.28
N ASP A 48 -19.61 25.12 8.47
CA ASP A 48 -20.71 25.91 9.08
C ASP A 48 -20.17 27.00 10.03
N SER A 49 -18.87 27.00 10.33
CA SER A 49 -18.23 28.04 11.14
C SER A 49 -16.83 28.37 10.63
N LEU A 50 -16.70 29.58 10.09
CA LEU A 50 -15.45 30.26 9.75
C LEU A 50 -14.52 30.31 10.97
N VAL A 51 -13.75 29.26 11.19
CA VAL A 51 -12.51 29.36 11.95
C VAL A 51 -11.41 29.21 10.92
N GLU A 52 -10.94 30.35 10.42
CA GLU A 52 -9.65 30.44 9.74
C GLU A 52 -8.60 29.88 10.69
N THR A 53 -8.34 28.59 10.56
CA THR A 53 -7.23 27.96 11.24
C THR A 53 -6.03 28.36 10.39
N THR A 54 -5.27 29.33 10.89
CA THR A 54 -4.00 29.75 10.30
C THR A 54 -3.20 28.49 9.94
N PRO A 55 -2.64 28.39 8.72
CA PRO A 55 -1.88 27.22 8.32
C PRO A 55 -0.76 27.00 9.33
N SER A 56 -0.85 25.95 10.13
CA SER A 56 0.23 25.61 11.03
C SER A 56 1.45 25.27 10.16
N PRO A 57 2.65 25.79 10.45
CA PRO A 57 3.85 25.51 9.66
C PRO A 57 4.30 24.04 9.74
N SER A 58 3.52 23.19 10.40
CA SER A 58 3.80 21.79 10.61
C SER A 58 2.54 20.93 10.55
N SER A 59 2.70 19.73 10.01
CA SER A 59 1.70 18.68 9.97
C SER A 59 1.39 18.09 11.35
N LEU A 60 2.37 18.16 12.26
CA LEU A 60 2.30 17.62 13.62
C LEU A 60 2.34 18.75 14.65
N THR A 61 1.64 18.53 15.77
CA THR A 61 1.74 19.40 16.95
C THR A 61 3.10 19.28 17.62
N ALA A 62 3.45 20.24 18.49
CA ALA A 62 4.71 20.20 19.25
C ALA A 62 4.85 18.92 20.10
N HIS A 63 3.74 18.42 20.67
CA HIS A 63 3.75 17.20 21.47
C HIS A 63 3.95 15.94 20.61
N GLU A 64 3.30 15.86 19.45
CA GLU A 64 3.48 14.73 18.52
C GLU A 64 4.91 14.67 17.96
N ARG A 65 5.53 15.82 17.71
CA ARG A 65 6.95 15.86 17.32
C ARG A 65 7.88 15.30 18.39
N LEU A 66 7.58 15.57 19.67
CA LEU A 66 8.36 15.02 20.77
C LEU A 66 8.16 13.49 20.89
N LEU A 67 6.94 13.01 20.63
CA LEU A 67 6.63 11.58 20.63
C LEU A 67 7.36 10.84 19.50
N TRP A 68 7.41 11.42 18.31
CA TRP A 68 8.01 10.82 17.11
C TRP A 68 9.44 11.30 16.82
N LYS A 69 10.14 11.82 17.83
CA LYS A 69 11.46 12.45 17.71
C LYS A 69 12.53 11.55 17.07
N ASP A 70 12.37 10.23 17.13
CA ASP A 70 13.35 9.26 16.61
C ASP A 70 13.13 8.96 15.11
N VAL A 71 12.14 9.60 14.48
CA VAL A 71 11.82 9.47 13.05
C VAL A 71 11.92 10.84 12.39
N ASP A 72 13.15 11.26 12.08
CA ASP A 72 13.49 12.60 11.56
C ASP A 72 12.67 12.99 10.31
N GLU A 73 12.45 12.03 9.40
CA GLU A 73 11.66 12.23 8.18
C GLU A 73 10.20 12.60 8.50
N LEU A 74 9.61 11.99 9.54
CA LEU A 74 8.23 12.23 9.93
C LEU A 74 8.04 13.62 10.55
N ILE A 75 8.94 14.03 11.47
CA ILE A 75 8.82 15.31 12.17
C ILE A 75 9.17 16.52 11.30
N SER A 76 9.91 16.31 10.23
CA SER A 76 10.28 17.33 9.24
C SER A 76 9.19 17.58 8.19
N SER A 77 8.18 16.71 8.09
CA SER A 77 7.08 16.90 7.14
C SER A 77 6.21 18.11 7.49
N SER A 78 6.05 19.03 6.53
CA SER A 78 5.09 20.14 6.63
C SER A 78 3.66 19.74 6.23
N ASP A 79 3.53 18.68 5.43
CA ASP A 79 2.24 18.18 4.91
C ASP A 79 1.74 16.96 5.70
N HIS A 80 0.44 16.94 5.98
CA HIS A 80 -0.21 15.91 6.79
C HIS A 80 -0.37 14.59 6.03
N GLU A 81 -0.53 14.65 4.71
CA GLU A 81 -0.62 13.48 3.84
C GLU A 81 0.73 12.79 3.74
N LEU A 82 1.79 13.59 3.50
CA LEU A 82 3.17 13.10 3.55
C LEU A 82 3.53 12.49 4.91
N ALA A 83 3.19 13.17 6.02
CA ALA A 83 3.42 12.64 7.37
C ALA A 83 2.69 11.30 7.58
N SER A 84 1.46 11.17 7.10
CA SER A 84 0.69 9.92 7.19
C SER A 84 1.37 8.78 6.42
N GLN A 85 1.90 9.04 5.23
CA GLN A 85 2.65 8.03 4.46
C GLN A 85 3.95 7.63 5.17
N LEU A 86 4.71 8.61 5.68
CA LEU A 86 5.95 8.36 6.41
C LEU A 86 5.71 7.56 7.70
N PHE A 87 4.61 7.83 8.40
CA PHE A 87 4.20 7.02 9.54
C PHE A 87 3.96 5.56 9.13
N VAL A 88 3.26 5.31 8.01
CA VAL A 88 3.06 3.95 7.51
C VAL A 88 4.40 3.31 7.11
N LEU A 89 5.28 4.05 6.46
CA LEU A 89 6.56 3.55 5.95
C LEU A 89 7.57 3.22 7.05
N HIS A 90 7.73 4.10 8.05
CA HIS A 90 8.79 3.99 9.06
C HIS A 90 8.31 3.39 10.37
N VAL A 91 7.01 3.42 10.67
CA VAL A 91 6.45 2.87 11.92
C VAL A 91 5.67 1.60 11.65
N MET A 92 4.66 1.64 10.78
CA MET A 92 3.74 0.50 10.63
C MET A 92 4.38 -0.66 9.84
N LYS A 93 5.09 -0.36 8.76
CA LYS A 93 5.67 -1.36 7.87
C LYS A 93 6.73 -2.26 8.56
N PRO A 94 7.63 -1.74 9.43
CA PRO A 94 8.54 -2.60 10.19
C PRO A 94 7.83 -3.51 11.19
N LEU A 95 6.72 -3.06 11.80
CA LEU A 95 6.01 -3.79 12.83
C LEU A 95 5.08 -4.88 12.26
N LEU A 96 4.40 -4.58 11.15
CA LEU A 96 3.40 -5.48 10.55
C LEU A 96 3.97 -6.31 9.38
N GLY A 97 5.15 -5.95 8.89
CA GLY A 97 5.81 -6.62 7.77
C GLY A 97 5.47 -6.00 6.42
N SER A 98 6.49 -5.82 5.59
CA SER A 98 6.42 -5.19 4.26
C SER A 98 5.52 -5.90 3.26
N LYS A 99 5.20 -7.17 3.49
CA LYS A 99 4.31 -7.97 2.65
C LYS A 99 2.84 -7.55 2.78
N PHE A 100 2.45 -6.98 3.92
CA PHE A 100 1.04 -6.73 4.27
C PHE A 100 0.69 -5.24 4.32
N VAL A 101 1.68 -4.36 4.15
CA VAL A 101 1.51 -2.91 4.27
C VAL A 101 1.91 -2.25 2.96
N ASP A 102 0.92 -1.72 2.24
CA ASP A 102 1.12 -0.79 1.13
C ASP A 102 1.11 0.63 1.70
N ALA A 103 2.24 1.34 1.61
CA ALA A 103 2.33 2.73 2.04
C ALA A 103 1.69 3.70 1.02
N GLY A 104 1.40 3.22 -0.19
CA GLY A 104 0.92 4.04 -1.29
C GLY A 104 1.97 4.99 -1.86
N MET A 105 1.54 5.78 -2.84
CA MET A 105 2.34 6.78 -3.56
C MET A 105 1.58 8.09 -3.64
N HIS A 106 2.24 9.19 -3.31
CA HIS A 106 1.68 10.53 -3.53
C HIS A 106 1.74 10.89 -5.01
N VAL A 107 0.61 11.39 -5.53
CA VAL A 107 0.48 11.89 -6.89
C VAL A 107 -0.08 13.30 -6.80
N LYS A 108 0.55 14.23 -7.52
CA LYS A 108 0.14 15.62 -7.54
C LYS A 108 -1.22 15.77 -8.24
N VAL A 109 -2.06 16.67 -7.74
CA VAL A 109 -3.38 16.94 -8.32
C VAL A 109 -3.58 18.44 -8.53
N SER A 110 -4.41 18.80 -9.50
CA SER A 110 -4.89 20.17 -9.64
C SER A 110 -6.17 20.39 -8.83
N THR A 111 -6.45 21.63 -8.43
CA THR A 111 -7.73 21.99 -7.80
C THR A 111 -8.92 21.63 -8.69
N GLY A 112 -8.80 21.83 -10.01
CA GLY A 112 -9.86 21.46 -10.97
C GLY A 112 -10.13 19.95 -11.03
N PHE A 113 -9.13 19.10 -10.76
CA PHE A 113 -9.34 17.66 -10.58
C PHE A 113 -10.21 17.38 -9.34
N LEU A 114 -9.88 17.99 -8.20
CA LEU A 114 -10.61 17.80 -6.94
C LEU A 114 -12.05 18.30 -7.02
N GLU A 115 -12.28 19.44 -7.66
CA GLU A 115 -13.62 19.97 -7.92
C GLU A 115 -14.46 19.02 -8.79
N SER A 116 -13.85 18.48 -9.84
CA SER A 116 -14.50 17.52 -10.75
C SER A 116 -14.84 16.23 -10.03
N VAL A 117 -13.94 15.73 -9.18
CA VAL A 117 -14.17 14.55 -8.34
C VAL A 117 -15.35 14.79 -7.40
N GLU A 118 -15.36 15.88 -6.61
CA GLU A 118 -16.44 16.15 -5.64
C GLU A 118 -17.80 16.18 -6.34
N LYS A 119 -17.89 16.83 -7.50
CA LYS A 119 -19.11 16.86 -8.32
C LYS A 119 -19.53 15.46 -8.80
N ASN A 120 -18.58 14.63 -9.26
CA ASN A 120 -18.87 13.30 -9.79
C ASN A 120 -19.38 12.32 -8.72
N VAL A 121 -18.93 12.48 -7.48
CA VAL A 121 -19.28 11.55 -6.39
C VAL A 121 -20.49 11.97 -5.58
N ILE A 122 -20.96 13.21 -5.67
CA ILE A 122 -21.99 13.76 -4.77
C ILE A 122 -23.26 12.91 -4.70
N CYS A 123 -23.72 12.37 -5.84
CA CYS A 123 -24.92 11.53 -5.92
C CYS A 123 -24.70 10.08 -5.47
N GLN A 124 -23.44 9.66 -5.29
CA GLN A 124 -23.04 8.30 -4.89
C GLN A 124 -22.75 8.20 -3.38
N ARG A 125 -22.46 9.35 -2.75
CA ARG A 125 -22.19 9.46 -1.32
C ARG A 125 -23.49 9.46 -0.51
N PRO A 126 -23.53 8.83 0.68
CA PRO A 126 -24.67 8.96 1.58
C PRO A 126 -24.92 10.42 1.96
N ALA A 127 -26.19 10.88 1.99
CA ALA A 127 -26.53 12.29 2.24
C ALA A 127 -25.84 12.88 3.49
N TRP A 128 -25.91 12.17 4.63
CA TRP A 128 -25.29 12.62 5.88
C TRP A 128 -23.76 12.77 5.80
N ARG A 129 -23.09 12.01 4.92
CA ARG A 129 -21.65 12.15 4.67
C ARG A 129 -21.34 13.40 3.85
N VAL A 130 -22.19 13.74 2.88
CA VAL A 130 -22.09 14.95 2.06
C VAL A 130 -22.31 16.21 2.91
N ASP A 131 -23.21 16.14 3.89
CA ASP A 131 -23.49 17.26 4.77
C ASP A 131 -22.34 17.52 5.76
N THR A 132 -21.67 16.47 6.24
CA THR A 132 -20.62 16.59 7.27
C THR A 132 -19.26 17.02 6.70
N ALA A 133 -18.89 16.53 5.51
CA ALA A 133 -17.55 16.75 4.96
C ALA A 133 -17.53 16.72 3.43
N GLN A 134 -16.58 17.45 2.86
CA GLN A 134 -16.31 17.52 1.42
C GLN A 134 -14.85 17.16 1.13
N VAL A 135 -14.49 16.88 -0.12
CA VAL A 135 -13.08 16.80 -0.52
C VAL A 135 -12.35 18.08 -0.14
N ASP A 136 -11.14 17.96 0.41
CA ASP A 136 -10.31 19.14 0.70
C ASP A 136 -9.71 19.71 -0.59
N MET A 137 -10.19 20.89 -0.99
CA MET A 137 -9.76 21.61 -2.21
C MET A 137 -8.37 22.24 -2.09
N HIS A 138 -7.80 22.29 -0.88
CA HIS A 138 -6.48 22.84 -0.63
C HIS A 138 -5.37 21.77 -0.62
N CYS A 139 -5.71 20.52 -0.91
CA CYS A 139 -4.72 19.45 -0.96
C CYS A 139 -4.04 19.36 -2.33
N ASP A 140 -2.71 19.37 -2.35
CA ASP A 140 -1.91 19.30 -3.59
C ASP A 140 -1.59 17.86 -4.03
N TYR A 141 -1.79 16.88 -3.15
CA TYR A 141 -1.42 15.49 -3.38
C TYR A 141 -2.52 14.52 -2.95
N VAL A 142 -2.67 13.42 -3.69
CA VAL A 142 -3.53 12.29 -3.31
C VAL A 142 -2.71 11.03 -3.15
N LEU A 143 -3.20 10.10 -2.34
CA LEU A 143 -2.51 8.84 -2.11
C LEU A 143 -3.08 7.75 -3.03
N ILE A 144 -2.24 7.22 -3.92
CA ILE A 144 -2.56 6.07 -4.77
C ILE A 144 -2.08 4.79 -4.11
N MET A 145 -2.95 3.80 -3.99
CA MET A 145 -2.65 2.51 -3.37
C MET A 145 -3.17 1.36 -4.23
N SER A 146 -2.69 0.15 -3.98
CA SER A 146 -3.21 -1.05 -4.64
C SER A 146 -4.67 -1.31 -4.26
N ASP A 147 -5.51 -1.65 -5.24
CA ASP A 147 -6.88 -2.07 -4.95
C ASP A 147 -6.88 -3.49 -4.39
N HIS A 148 -6.93 -3.60 -3.06
CA HIS A 148 -6.93 -4.88 -2.37
C HIS A 148 -8.23 -5.69 -2.51
N SER A 149 -9.26 -5.14 -3.16
CA SER A 149 -10.44 -5.94 -3.56
C SER A 149 -10.23 -6.72 -4.85
N LEU A 150 -9.17 -6.39 -5.60
CA LEU A 150 -8.77 -7.10 -6.80
C LEU A 150 -7.66 -8.09 -6.44
N PHE A 151 -7.88 -9.34 -6.80
CA PHE A 151 -6.82 -10.34 -6.78
C PHE A 151 -6.13 -10.30 -8.14
N ALA A 152 -4.82 -10.09 -8.13
CA ALA A 152 -4.01 -10.34 -9.31
C ALA A 152 -4.27 -11.81 -9.70
N ARG A 153 -4.96 -12.05 -10.83
CA ARG A 153 -5.02 -13.38 -11.42
C ARG A 153 -3.57 -13.79 -11.64
N GLY A 154 -3.15 -14.86 -10.98
CA GLY A 154 -1.73 -15.19 -10.78
C GLY A 154 -0.87 -15.04 -12.03
N ILE A 155 -0.14 -13.93 -12.11
CA ILE A 155 1.08 -13.79 -12.92
C ILE A 155 2.27 -13.60 -11.97
N ASP A 156 2.22 -14.22 -10.78
CA ASP A 156 3.39 -14.44 -9.94
C ASP A 156 3.90 -15.87 -10.16
N MET A 157 4.45 -16.08 -11.36
CA MET A 157 5.25 -17.26 -11.71
C MET A 157 6.58 -16.80 -12.35
N SER A 158 7.25 -15.82 -11.77
CA SER A 158 8.58 -15.38 -12.26
C SER A 158 9.72 -15.47 -11.24
N PHE A 159 9.48 -15.87 -9.98
CA PHE A 159 10.58 -16.15 -9.03
C PHE A 159 10.63 -17.58 -8.47
N TYR A 160 9.55 -18.36 -8.54
CA TYR A 160 9.59 -19.79 -8.17
C TYR A 160 9.83 -20.75 -9.34
N GLY A 161 9.79 -20.25 -10.59
CA GLY A 161 10.02 -21.05 -11.80
C GLY A 161 11.48 -21.52 -11.97
N LEU A 162 12.46 -20.75 -11.49
CA LEU A 162 13.87 -21.14 -11.59
C LEU A 162 14.29 -22.14 -10.51
N ALA A 163 13.74 -22.05 -9.29
CA ALA A 163 14.03 -23.02 -8.24
C ALA A 163 13.54 -24.43 -8.60
N SER A 164 12.39 -24.55 -9.28
CA SER A 164 11.88 -25.83 -9.77
C SER A 164 12.72 -26.40 -10.92
N LEU A 165 13.28 -25.56 -11.78
CA LEU A 165 14.20 -26.00 -12.85
C LEU A 165 15.55 -26.48 -12.29
N PHE A 166 16.09 -25.85 -11.24
CA PHE A 166 17.34 -26.31 -10.60
C PHE A 166 17.18 -27.66 -9.87
N LEU A 167 16.05 -27.89 -9.18
CA LEU A 167 15.80 -29.21 -8.56
C LEU A 167 15.59 -30.30 -9.62
N ASN A 168 14.87 -29.99 -10.72
CA ASN A 168 14.65 -30.95 -11.80
C ASN A 168 15.94 -31.27 -12.59
N PHE A 169 16.85 -30.31 -12.74
CA PHE A 169 18.14 -30.55 -13.42
C PHE A 169 19.10 -31.40 -12.55
N HIS A 170 19.06 -31.24 -11.22
CA HIS A 170 19.85 -32.08 -10.31
C HIS A 170 19.27 -33.51 -10.22
N ALA A 171 17.94 -33.67 -10.14
CA ALA A 171 17.29 -34.97 -10.12
C ALA A 171 17.51 -35.78 -11.42
N ARG A 172 17.52 -35.13 -12.59
CA ARG A 172 17.83 -35.80 -13.86
C ARG A 172 19.30 -36.16 -14.05
N ARG A 173 20.24 -35.47 -13.41
CA ARG A 173 21.66 -35.86 -13.43
C ARG A 173 21.95 -37.08 -12.57
N VAL A 174 21.25 -37.23 -11.43
CA VAL A 174 21.42 -38.38 -10.54
C VAL A 174 20.78 -39.65 -11.11
N LEU A 175 19.66 -39.55 -11.83
CA LEU A 175 18.98 -40.72 -12.41
C LEU A 175 19.61 -41.25 -13.72
N ASN A 176 20.40 -40.45 -14.44
CA ASN A 176 21.07 -40.89 -15.68
C ASN A 176 22.53 -41.35 -15.48
N ALA A 177 23.04 -41.35 -14.24
CA ALA A 177 24.42 -41.74 -13.92
C ALA A 177 24.54 -43.09 -13.17
N GLY A 178 23.47 -43.91 -13.16
CA GLY A 178 23.39 -45.13 -12.36
C GLY A 178 23.12 -46.40 -13.17
N SER A 179 24.02 -46.76 -14.09
CA SER A 179 24.14 -48.15 -14.56
C SER A 179 25.60 -48.47 -14.80
N LEU A 180 26.27 -48.98 -13.75
CA LEU A 180 27.05 -50.22 -13.76
C LEU A 180 27.95 -50.31 -12.50
N ASN A 181 27.78 -51.43 -11.78
CA ASN A 181 28.73 -52.12 -10.88
C ASN A 181 29.00 -51.47 -9.51
N SER A 182 28.32 -51.91 -8.43
CA SER A 182 28.57 -53.12 -7.61
C SER A 182 29.89 -53.12 -6.82
N THR A 183 29.74 -53.24 -5.50
CA THR A 183 30.68 -53.68 -4.45
C THR A 183 31.88 -52.77 -4.14
N PHE A 184 31.92 -52.14 -2.94
CA PHE A 184 32.86 -52.46 -1.83
C PHE A 184 32.79 -51.44 -0.65
N PHE A 185 32.84 -51.94 0.59
CA PHE A 185 33.09 -51.30 1.92
C PHE A 185 32.08 -50.26 2.46
N GLU A 186 31.26 -50.52 3.49
CA GLU A 186 31.45 -50.96 4.89
C GLU A 186 31.88 -49.84 5.88
N ARG A 187 31.11 -49.72 6.99
CA ARG A 187 31.29 -48.92 8.24
C ARG A 187 30.95 -47.42 8.16
N ALA A 188 30.12 -46.81 9.03
CA ALA A 188 29.86 -47.00 10.47
C ALA A 188 28.41 -46.55 10.83
N THR A 189 27.61 -47.36 11.57
CA THR A 189 27.19 -47.17 12.99
C THR A 189 26.99 -45.71 13.42
N GLU A 190 25.92 -45.20 14.03
CA GLU A 190 24.66 -45.64 14.63
C GLU A 190 23.85 -44.35 14.96
N PRO A 191 22.57 -44.43 15.40
CA PRO A 191 21.61 -43.32 15.39
C PRO A 191 21.55 -42.54 16.71
N LEU A 192 21.22 -41.23 16.66
CA LEU A 192 20.75 -40.52 17.85
C LEU A 192 19.23 -40.36 17.83
N ASN A 193 18.67 -41.01 18.85
CA ASN A 193 17.29 -41.18 19.22
C ASN A 193 16.43 -39.93 19.24
N ALA A 194 15.16 -40.20 18.98
CA ALA A 194 14.00 -39.41 19.38
C ALA A 194 14.04 -39.03 20.87
N PHE A 195 13.52 -37.84 21.19
CA PHE A 195 12.97 -37.53 22.50
C PHE A 195 11.48 -37.16 22.35
N PRO A 196 10.60 -37.75 23.17
CA PRO A 196 9.16 -37.58 23.06
C PRO A 196 8.63 -36.39 23.89
N LEU A 197 7.42 -35.99 23.53
CA LEU A 197 6.45 -35.29 24.36
C LEU A 197 6.44 -35.81 25.81
N LEU A 198 6.40 -34.91 26.82
CA LEU A 198 5.22 -34.69 27.67
C LEU A 198 5.46 -33.68 28.80
N PHE A 199 4.34 -33.03 29.14
CA PHE A 199 4.10 -32.14 30.26
C PHE A 199 4.31 -32.79 31.64
N LYS A 200 4.64 -31.91 32.61
CA LYS A 200 4.76 -32.04 34.07
C LYS A 200 6.12 -32.48 34.63
#